data_AF-A0A365KWX3-F1
#
_entry.id   AF-A0A365KWX3-F1
#
_cell.length_a   1.000
_cell.length_b   1.000
_cell.length_c   1.000
_cell.angle_alpha   90.00
_cell.angle_beta   90.00
_cell.angle_gamma   90.00
#
_symmetry.space_group_name_H-M   'P 1'
#
loop_
_entity.id
_entity.type
_entity.pdbx_description
1 polymer ?
#
loop_
_entity_poly.entity_id
_entity_poly.type
_entity_poly.pdbx_seq_one_letter_code
_entity_poly.pdbx_strand_id
1 'polypeptide(L)'
;MKYFTKDWYDEMKVSGFLTFPETEEQWEEDQAGYREQGIDPAEVHRRDLEDRKEDLLKFLPESFHPYIYDGTINSKYPTPELRNMADRWEADYEARFDALLDDYSRHYESIKEFLPPGAIQLTEKSLHDCVVKSVDRPSYDELVLLIDCSGGFHYFKDVEVKFTEVSDALIPEDITGAWWLYNEIYLSGDRVELHVLFDTPITEVTIICKDIQIEELE
;
A
#
# COMPACT_ATOMS: atom_id res chain seq x y z
N MET A 1 -11.13 15.36 -1.28
CA MET A 1 -9.81 15.23 -0.61
C MET A 1 -9.42 13.77 -0.79
N LYS A 2 -8.18 13.47 -1.16
CA LYS A 2 -7.67 12.10 -1.28
C LYS A 2 -6.98 11.74 0.04
N TYR A 3 -7.31 10.61 0.67
CA TYR A 3 -6.77 10.25 1.99
C TYR A 3 -5.49 9.41 1.84
N PHE A 4 -5.54 8.30 1.09
CA PHE A 4 -4.41 7.41 0.79
C PHE A 4 -3.82 7.74 -0.58
N THR A 5 -2.68 8.42 -0.55
CA THR A 5 -1.91 8.79 -1.74
C THR A 5 -0.67 7.90 -1.88
N LYS A 6 -0.05 7.89 -3.06
CA LYS A 6 1.28 7.32 -3.25
C LYS A 6 2.29 7.89 -2.25
N ASP A 7 2.25 9.20 -2.00
CA ASP A 7 3.14 9.86 -1.04
C ASP A 7 2.94 9.35 0.38
N TRP A 8 1.69 9.10 0.79
CA TRP A 8 1.38 8.46 2.08
C TRP A 8 1.92 7.02 2.13
N TYR A 9 1.75 6.23 1.06
CA TYR A 9 2.28 4.87 0.98
C TYR A 9 3.82 4.85 1.04
N ASP A 10 4.47 5.83 0.42
CA ASP A 10 5.93 5.97 0.49
C ASP A 10 6.40 6.32 1.91
N GLU A 11 5.68 7.18 2.63
CA GLU A 11 5.95 7.47 4.05
C GLU A 11 5.74 6.24 4.94
N MET A 12 4.70 5.44 4.68
CA MET A 12 4.44 4.20 5.41
C MET A 12 5.61 3.21 5.29
N LYS A 13 6.21 3.08 4.09
CA LYS A 13 7.40 2.23 3.89
C LYS A 13 8.60 2.72 4.71
N VAL A 14 8.74 4.04 4.91
CA VAL A 14 9.77 4.60 5.78
C VAL A 14 9.55 4.17 7.24
N SER A 15 8.31 4.15 7.71
CA SER A 15 7.98 3.62 9.04
C SER A 15 8.42 2.17 9.19
N GLY A 16 8.07 1.31 8.24
CA GLY A 16 8.49 -0.10 8.24
C GLY A 16 10.01 -0.30 8.15
N PHE A 17 10.75 0.67 7.60
CA PHE A 17 12.21 0.64 7.58
C PHE A 17 12.85 1.00 8.93
N LEU A 18 12.14 1.75 9.78
CA LEU A 18 12.62 2.15 11.11
C LEU A 18 12.30 1.13 12.21
N THR A 19 11.76 -0.04 11.86
CA THR A 19 11.55 -1.13 12.81
C THR A 19 12.88 -1.78 13.18
N PHE A 20 13.37 -1.46 14.38
CA PHE A 20 14.63 -2.00 14.88
C PHE A 20 14.45 -3.26 15.75
N PRO A 21 15.45 -4.16 15.80
CA PRO A 21 15.43 -5.28 16.74
C PRO A 21 15.29 -4.79 18.18
N GLU A 22 14.55 -5.52 19.01
CA GLU A 22 14.34 -5.16 20.42
C GLU A 22 15.65 -5.26 21.21
N THR A 23 16.46 -6.28 20.92
CA THR A 23 17.72 -6.57 21.63
C THR A 23 18.90 -6.71 20.67
N GLU A 24 20.10 -6.50 21.21
CA GLU A 24 21.35 -6.74 20.48
C GLU A 24 21.50 -8.23 20.12
N GLU A 25 20.98 -9.14 20.96
CA GLU A 25 20.92 -10.57 20.68
C GLU A 25 20.07 -10.87 19.44
N GLN A 26 18.87 -10.30 19.35
CA GLN A 26 18.00 -10.45 18.18
C GLN A 26 18.68 -9.92 16.91
N TRP A 27 19.34 -8.76 16.99
CA TRP A 27 20.12 -8.21 15.87
C TRP A 27 21.19 -9.20 15.39
N GLU A 28 21.98 -9.75 16.30
CA GLU A 28 23.04 -10.71 15.96
C GLU A 28 22.49 -12.04 15.43
N GLU A 29 21.34 -12.50 15.94
CA GLU A 29 20.61 -13.66 15.40
C GLU A 29 20.18 -13.42 13.95
N ASP A 30 19.61 -12.25 13.65
CA ASP A 30 19.23 -11.87 12.28
C ASP A 30 20.47 -11.84 11.37
N GLN A 31 21.58 -11.25 11.83
CA GLN A 31 22.83 -11.22 11.07
C GLN A 31 23.39 -12.64 10.85
N ALA A 32 23.29 -13.53 11.83
CA ALA A 32 23.72 -14.92 11.71
C ALA A 32 22.85 -15.68 10.70
N GLY A 33 21.53 -15.48 10.73
CA GLY A 33 20.58 -16.11 9.80
C GLY A 33 20.89 -15.78 8.33
N TYR A 34 21.25 -14.53 8.02
CA TYR A 34 21.74 -14.17 6.68
C TYR A 34 23.02 -14.93 6.30
N ARG A 35 24.01 -14.96 7.21
CA ARG A 35 25.30 -15.64 6.97
C ARG A 35 25.13 -17.14 6.75
N GLU A 36 24.24 -17.80 7.50
CA GLU A 36 23.91 -19.22 7.34
C GLU A 36 23.32 -19.53 5.96
N GLN A 37 22.58 -18.59 5.38
CA GLN A 37 22.04 -18.67 4.02
C GLN A 37 23.08 -18.29 2.95
N GLY A 38 24.32 -17.97 3.34
CA GLY A 38 25.37 -17.51 2.44
C GLY A 38 25.16 -16.08 1.92
N ILE A 39 24.33 -15.29 2.60
CA ILE A 39 24.02 -13.90 2.28
C ILE A 39 24.94 -13.00 3.12
N ASP A 40 25.57 -12.00 2.50
CA ASP A 40 26.33 -10.98 3.22
C ASP A 40 25.38 -9.92 3.79
N PRO A 41 25.21 -9.82 5.12
CA PRO A 41 24.29 -8.85 5.72
C PRO A 41 24.68 -7.40 5.38
N ALA A 42 25.98 -7.11 5.27
CA ALA A 42 26.44 -5.75 4.97
C ALA A 42 25.98 -5.30 3.57
N GLU A 43 26.00 -6.21 2.61
CA GLU A 43 25.53 -5.94 1.25
C GLU A 43 24.00 -5.79 1.20
N VAL A 44 23.26 -6.59 1.98
CA VAL A 44 21.80 -6.43 2.13
C VAL A 44 21.47 -5.05 2.68
N HIS A 45 22.05 -4.66 3.82
CA HIS A 45 21.80 -3.36 4.44
C HIS A 45 22.15 -2.19 3.52
N ARG A 46 23.27 -2.31 2.79
CA ARG A 46 23.72 -1.29 1.83
C ARG A 46 22.71 -1.12 0.69
N ARG A 47 22.25 -2.21 0.07
CA ARG A 47 21.26 -2.17 -1.01
C ARG A 47 19.92 -1.65 -0.50
N ASP A 48 19.45 -2.16 0.64
CA ASP A 48 18.19 -1.76 1.24
C ASP A 48 18.15 -0.27 1.61
N LEU A 49 19.29 0.30 2.03
CA LEU A 49 19.44 1.73 2.25
C LEU A 49 19.50 2.51 0.94
N GLU A 50 20.21 2.02 -0.07
CA GLU A 50 20.32 2.64 -1.39
C GLU A 50 18.94 2.77 -2.05
N ASP A 51 18.15 1.69 -2.04
CA ASP A 51 16.81 1.62 -2.62
C ASP A 51 15.82 2.57 -1.93
N ARG A 52 15.99 2.85 -0.63
CA ARG A 52 15.09 3.68 0.18
C ARG A 52 15.62 5.08 0.45
N LYS A 53 16.83 5.41 -0.02
CA LYS A 53 17.54 6.64 0.39
C LYS A 53 16.74 7.91 0.09
N GLU A 54 16.11 7.97 -1.08
CA GLU A 54 15.33 9.15 -1.49
C GLU A 54 14.11 9.35 -0.59
N ASP A 55 13.36 8.28 -0.30
CA ASP A 55 12.20 8.32 0.60
C ASP A 55 12.64 8.68 2.03
N LEU A 56 13.72 8.10 2.54
CA LEU A 56 14.25 8.40 3.87
C LEU A 56 14.63 9.89 4.00
N LEU A 57 15.28 10.47 3.00
CA LEU A 57 15.64 11.90 3.00
C LEU A 57 14.42 12.82 2.78
N LYS A 58 13.34 12.32 2.17
CA LYS A 58 12.11 13.07 1.95
C LYS A 58 11.26 13.15 3.23
N PHE A 59 11.10 12.04 3.93
CA PHE A 59 10.14 11.91 5.04
C PHE A 59 10.76 12.02 6.43
N LEU A 60 12.05 11.69 6.60
CA LEU A 60 12.70 11.81 7.90
C LEU A 60 13.24 13.23 8.14
N PRO A 61 13.17 13.73 9.38
CA PRO A 61 13.81 14.98 9.76
C PRO A 61 15.32 14.98 9.52
N GLU A 62 15.92 16.17 9.31
CA GLU A 62 17.36 16.34 9.06
C GLU A 62 18.27 15.70 10.12
N SER A 63 17.78 15.51 11.35
CA SER A 63 18.50 14.80 12.41
C SER A 63 18.85 13.36 12.05
N PHE A 64 18.10 12.69 11.16
CA PHE A 64 18.39 11.34 10.68
C PHE A 64 19.45 11.31 9.57
N HIS A 65 19.68 12.43 8.87
CA HIS A 65 20.54 12.47 7.69
C HIS A 65 21.96 11.96 7.92
N PRO A 66 22.63 12.23 9.06
CA PRO A 66 23.94 11.64 9.33
C PRO A 66 23.94 10.12 9.25
N TYR A 67 22.94 9.46 9.86
CA TYR A 67 22.80 7.99 9.87
C TYR A 67 22.46 7.40 8.48
N ILE A 68 21.75 8.18 7.65
CA ILE A 68 21.45 7.82 6.26
C ILE A 68 22.72 7.92 5.39
N TYR A 69 23.49 9.00 5.54
CA TYR A 69 24.67 9.23 4.70
C TYR A 69 25.85 8.33 5.08
N ASP A 70 26.03 8.01 6.36
CA ASP A 70 27.09 7.11 6.82
C ASP A 70 26.67 5.63 6.84
N GLY A 71 25.40 5.35 6.55
CA GLY A 71 24.82 4.02 6.43
C GLY A 71 24.55 3.31 7.75
N THR A 72 24.68 3.99 8.89
CA THR A 72 24.49 3.38 10.22
C THR A 72 23.04 3.22 10.63
N ILE A 73 22.08 3.78 9.87
CA ILE A 73 20.65 3.70 10.18
C ILE A 73 20.11 2.26 10.23
N ASN A 74 20.61 1.36 9.39
CA ASN A 74 20.16 -0.04 9.32
C ASN A 74 21.29 -1.08 9.37
N SER A 75 22.57 -0.67 9.37
CA SER A 75 23.70 -1.62 9.30
C SER A 75 24.28 -2.02 10.67
N LYS A 76 23.73 -1.50 11.76
CA LYS A 76 24.16 -1.74 13.14
C LYS A 76 22.97 -1.78 14.08
N TYR A 77 23.13 -2.43 15.23
CA TYR A 77 22.20 -2.27 16.34
C TYR A 77 22.08 -0.78 16.70
N PRO A 78 20.86 -0.21 16.79
CA PRO A 78 20.68 1.22 16.91
C PRO A 78 21.19 1.73 18.26
N THR A 79 21.80 2.91 18.22
CA THR A 79 22.12 3.63 19.46
C THR A 79 20.84 4.04 20.19
N PRO A 80 20.88 4.27 21.51
CA PRO A 80 19.73 4.80 22.24
C PRO A 80 19.21 6.12 21.67
N GLU A 81 20.09 6.96 21.12
CA GLU A 81 19.70 8.21 20.46
C GLU A 81 18.88 7.95 19.19
N LEU A 82 19.39 7.11 18.28
CA LEU A 82 18.70 6.76 17.04
C LEU A 82 17.35 6.07 17.32
N ARG A 83 17.29 5.17 18.30
CA ARG A 83 16.03 4.52 18.72
C ARG A 83 15.02 5.56 19.21
N ASN A 84 15.40 6.42 20.15
CA ASN A 84 14.50 7.47 20.65
C ASN A 84 14.07 8.47 19.56
N MET A 85 14.87 8.65 18.51
CA MET A 85 14.48 9.45 17.35
C MET A 85 13.42 8.72 16.51
N ALA A 86 13.65 7.44 16.21
CA ALA A 86 12.69 6.60 15.48
C ALA A 86 11.36 6.48 16.24
N ASP A 87 11.39 6.13 17.54
CA ASP A 87 10.18 5.99 18.36
C ASP A 87 9.32 7.27 18.36
N ARG A 88 9.96 8.45 18.41
CA ARG A 88 9.25 9.74 18.37
C ARG A 88 8.64 10.04 17.01
N TRP A 89 9.37 9.70 15.95
CA TRP A 89 8.87 9.90 14.58
C TRP A 89 7.72 8.93 14.29
N GLU A 90 7.86 7.66 14.70
CA GLU A 90 6.83 6.62 14.55
C GLU A 90 5.56 6.99 15.32
N ALA A 91 5.67 7.44 16.58
CA ALA A 91 4.51 7.89 17.34
C ALA A 91 3.77 9.09 16.70
N ASP A 92 4.49 10.02 16.06
CA ASP A 92 3.87 11.11 15.29
C ASP A 92 3.19 10.60 14.01
N TYR A 93 3.88 9.71 13.28
CA TYR A 93 3.35 9.07 12.09
C TYR A 93 2.08 8.27 12.38
N GLU A 94 2.08 7.43 13.42
CA GLU A 94 0.92 6.67 13.87
C GLU A 94 -0.26 7.60 14.21
N ALA A 95 -0.02 8.69 14.95
CA ALA A 95 -1.08 9.64 15.29
C ALA A 95 -1.70 10.31 14.06
N ARG A 96 -0.89 10.65 13.05
CA ARG A 96 -1.36 11.19 11.77
C ARG A 96 -2.12 10.13 10.97
N PHE A 97 -1.64 8.90 10.98
CA PHE A 97 -2.26 7.78 10.29
C PHE A 97 -3.63 7.43 10.89
N ASP A 98 -3.73 7.34 12.22
CA ASP A 98 -5.01 7.11 12.91
C ASP A 98 -6.02 8.20 12.58
N ALA A 99 -5.61 9.47 12.61
CA ALA A 99 -6.48 10.58 12.25
C ALA A 99 -6.97 10.50 10.79
N LEU A 100 -6.09 10.08 9.87
CA LEU A 100 -6.41 9.88 8.46
C LEU A 100 -7.41 8.74 8.25
N LEU A 101 -7.20 7.60 8.92
CA LEU A 101 -8.11 6.45 8.90
C LEU A 101 -9.49 6.84 9.43
N ASP A 102 -9.53 7.56 10.56
CA ASP A 102 -10.76 8.06 11.16
C ASP A 102 -11.53 8.99 10.22
N ASP A 103 -10.81 9.90 9.55
CA ASP A 103 -11.40 10.82 8.57
C ASP A 103 -11.97 10.07 7.37
N TYR A 104 -11.22 9.11 6.80
CA TYR A 104 -11.71 8.29 5.69
C TYR A 104 -12.90 7.42 6.10
N SER A 105 -12.87 6.83 7.30
CA SER A 105 -13.96 6.03 7.83
C SER A 105 -15.25 6.85 7.96
N ARG A 106 -15.15 8.07 8.51
CA ARG A 106 -16.28 9.01 8.58
C ARG A 106 -16.83 9.36 7.20
N HIS A 107 -15.93 9.60 6.24
CA HIS A 107 -16.31 9.88 4.86
C HIS A 107 -17.06 8.69 4.23
N TYR A 108 -16.50 7.48 4.30
CA TYR A 108 -17.13 6.28 3.77
C TYR A 108 -18.52 6.05 4.36
N GLU A 109 -18.64 6.09 5.69
CA GLU A 109 -19.93 5.90 6.37
C GLU A 109 -20.96 6.97 5.99
N SER A 110 -20.54 8.20 5.66
CA SER A 110 -21.44 9.26 5.21
C SER A 110 -22.02 9.05 3.79
N ILE A 111 -21.33 8.27 2.94
CA ILE A 111 -21.75 8.00 1.56
C ILE A 111 -22.31 6.59 1.37
N LYS A 112 -22.06 5.69 2.32
CA LYS A 112 -22.33 4.25 2.23
C LYS A 112 -23.75 3.89 1.79
N GLU A 113 -24.76 4.56 2.33
CA GLU A 113 -26.17 4.27 2.01
C GLU A 113 -26.56 4.61 0.56
N PHE A 114 -25.74 5.41 -0.13
CA PHE A 114 -25.95 5.83 -1.51
C PHE A 114 -25.09 5.04 -2.51
N LEU A 115 -24.16 4.21 -2.02
CA LEU A 115 -23.31 3.38 -2.88
C LEU A 115 -24.07 2.16 -3.40
N PRO A 116 -23.79 1.71 -4.63
CA PRO A 116 -24.33 0.45 -5.12
C PRO A 116 -23.80 -0.74 -4.29
N PRO A 117 -24.53 -1.86 -4.21
CA PRO A 117 -24.14 -2.99 -3.35
C PRO A 117 -22.73 -3.52 -3.61
N GLY A 118 -22.28 -3.59 -4.87
CA GLY A 118 -20.93 -4.06 -5.17
C GLY A 118 -19.82 -3.06 -4.80
N ALA A 119 -20.11 -1.76 -4.76
CA ALA A 119 -19.18 -0.75 -4.24
C ALA A 119 -18.97 -0.89 -2.73
N ILE A 120 -20.06 -1.15 -1.99
CA ILE A 120 -20.02 -1.48 -0.56
C ILE A 120 -19.23 -2.77 -0.35
N GLN A 121 -19.55 -3.81 -1.13
CA GLN A 121 -18.86 -5.09 -1.06
C GLN A 121 -17.36 -4.96 -1.33
N LEU A 122 -16.96 -4.20 -2.37
CA LEU A 122 -15.55 -3.97 -2.69
C LEU A 122 -14.79 -3.29 -1.54
N THR A 123 -15.45 -2.36 -0.84
CA THR A 123 -14.83 -1.61 0.26
C THR A 123 -14.73 -2.45 1.52
N GLU A 124 -15.77 -3.22 1.86
CA GLU A 124 -15.82 -4.03 3.09
C GLU A 124 -15.09 -5.38 2.94
N LYS A 125 -15.09 -5.95 1.74
CA LYS A 125 -14.29 -7.13 1.37
C LYS A 125 -13.14 -6.68 0.49
N SER A 126 -12.19 -6.02 1.13
CA SER A 126 -11.00 -5.44 0.50
C SER A 126 -10.26 -6.46 -0.37
N LEU A 127 -9.75 -5.96 -1.50
CA LEU A 127 -8.85 -6.68 -2.40
C LEU A 127 -7.36 -6.44 -2.08
N HIS A 128 -7.03 -5.90 -0.89
CA HIS A 128 -5.64 -5.74 -0.44
C HIS A 128 -4.85 -7.06 -0.58
N ASP A 129 -3.65 -6.98 -1.16
CA ASP A 129 -2.74 -8.09 -1.52
C ASP A 129 -3.28 -9.07 -2.58
N CYS A 130 -4.41 -8.76 -3.23
CA CYS A 130 -4.88 -9.51 -4.38
C CYS A 130 -4.14 -9.07 -5.66
N VAL A 131 -4.00 -9.98 -6.63
CA VAL A 131 -3.19 -9.76 -7.83
C VAL A 131 -4.06 -9.59 -9.07
N VAL A 132 -3.79 -8.58 -9.90
CA VAL A 132 -4.48 -8.43 -11.19
C VAL A 132 -4.01 -9.51 -12.17
N LYS A 133 -4.94 -10.35 -12.65
CA LYS A 133 -4.68 -11.39 -13.66
C LYS A 133 -4.94 -10.90 -15.09
N SER A 134 -6.01 -10.15 -15.29
CA SER A 134 -6.31 -9.53 -16.59
C SER A 134 -7.15 -8.26 -16.43
N VAL A 135 -7.09 -7.43 -17.47
CA VAL A 135 -7.91 -6.25 -17.64
C VAL A 135 -8.57 -6.36 -19.01
N ASP A 136 -9.89 -6.43 -19.03
CA ASP A 136 -10.68 -6.60 -20.24
C ASP A 136 -11.65 -5.42 -20.40
N ARG A 137 -11.81 -4.93 -21.63
CA ARG A 137 -12.82 -3.91 -21.99
C ARG A 137 -13.79 -4.47 -23.03
N PRO A 138 -14.86 -5.16 -22.60
CA PRO A 138 -15.84 -5.75 -23.51
C PRO A 138 -16.55 -4.72 -24.40
N SER A 139 -16.75 -3.51 -23.88
CA SER A 139 -17.31 -2.36 -24.59
C SER A 139 -16.65 -1.05 -24.13
N TYR A 140 -17.09 0.09 -24.69
CA TYR A 140 -16.59 1.41 -24.30
C TYR A 140 -16.95 1.77 -22.84
N ASP A 141 -18.07 1.26 -22.33
CA ASP A 141 -18.68 1.57 -21.04
C ASP A 141 -18.62 0.40 -20.04
N GLU A 142 -17.91 -0.68 -20.36
CA GLU A 142 -17.67 -1.82 -19.48
C GLU A 142 -16.16 -2.05 -19.30
N LEU A 143 -15.78 -2.33 -18.06
CA LEU A 143 -14.44 -2.73 -17.67
C LEU A 143 -14.56 -3.96 -16.77
N VAL A 144 -13.72 -4.96 -17.00
CA VAL A 144 -13.68 -6.19 -16.23
C VAL A 144 -12.24 -6.43 -15.77
N LEU A 145 -12.06 -6.67 -14.47
CA LEU A 145 -10.80 -7.09 -13.89
C LEU A 145 -10.94 -8.53 -13.39
N LEU A 146 -10.05 -9.41 -13.84
CA LEU A 146 -9.88 -10.72 -13.21
C LEU A 146 -8.81 -10.59 -12.12
N ILE A 147 -9.15 -10.95 -10.89
CA ILE A 147 -8.29 -10.76 -9.74
C ILE A 147 -8.06 -12.12 -9.04
N ASP A 148 -6.80 -12.43 -8.74
CA ASP A 148 -6.40 -13.53 -7.88
C ASP A 148 -6.46 -13.09 -6.41
N CYS A 149 -7.41 -13.64 -5.64
CA CYS A 149 -7.52 -13.33 -4.21
C CYS A 149 -6.92 -14.41 -3.31
N SER A 150 -6.10 -15.33 -3.83
CA SER A 150 -5.49 -16.39 -3.00
C SER A 150 -4.52 -15.85 -1.94
N GLY A 151 -3.88 -14.71 -2.21
CA GLY A 151 -2.99 -14.00 -1.27
C GLY A 151 -3.68 -12.95 -0.39
N GLY A 152 -4.94 -12.62 -0.68
CA GLY A 152 -5.68 -11.58 0.03
C GLY A 152 -6.33 -12.06 1.33
N PHE A 153 -7.09 -11.16 1.95
CA PHE A 153 -7.80 -11.42 3.21
C PHE A 153 -9.26 -11.88 3.03
N HIS A 154 -9.77 -11.82 1.80
CA HIS A 154 -11.14 -12.18 1.44
C HIS A 154 -11.17 -13.01 0.15
N TYR A 155 -12.30 -13.68 -0.09
CA TYR A 155 -12.60 -14.51 -1.27
C TYR A 155 -11.75 -15.80 -1.38
N PHE A 156 -10.42 -15.70 -1.24
CA PHE A 156 -9.46 -16.82 -1.29
C PHE A 156 -9.51 -17.64 -2.58
N LYS A 157 -10.00 -17.04 -3.67
CA LYS A 157 -10.11 -17.60 -5.01
C LYS A 157 -10.17 -16.47 -6.04
N ASP A 158 -10.24 -16.82 -7.32
CA ASP A 158 -10.36 -15.80 -8.36
C ASP A 158 -11.73 -15.12 -8.31
N VAL A 159 -11.73 -13.80 -8.50
CA VAL A 159 -12.95 -13.02 -8.62
C VAL A 159 -12.93 -12.19 -9.90
N GLU A 160 -14.10 -12.05 -10.52
CA GLU A 160 -14.33 -11.09 -11.58
C GLU A 160 -14.94 -9.81 -10.98
N VAL A 161 -14.29 -8.67 -11.19
CA VAL A 161 -14.80 -7.35 -10.81
C VAL A 161 -15.23 -6.63 -12.07
N LYS A 162 -16.54 -6.52 -12.27
CA LYS A 162 -17.14 -5.85 -13.42
C LYS A 162 -17.62 -4.45 -13.05
N PHE A 163 -17.16 -3.45 -13.79
CA PHE A 163 -17.60 -2.07 -13.72
C PHE A 163 -18.49 -1.75 -14.93
N THR A 164 -19.64 -1.10 -14.69
CA THR A 164 -20.60 -0.77 -15.75
C THR A 164 -20.97 0.71 -15.78
N GLU A 165 -21.42 1.16 -16.97
CA GLU A 165 -21.61 2.58 -17.30
C GLU A 165 -20.34 3.40 -16.97
N VAL A 166 -19.17 2.85 -17.30
CA VAL A 166 -17.86 3.49 -17.08
C VAL A 166 -17.78 4.77 -17.92
N SER A 167 -17.58 5.91 -17.25
CA SER A 167 -17.39 7.20 -17.92
C SER A 167 -15.94 7.60 -18.05
N ASP A 168 -15.08 7.11 -17.15
CA ASP A 168 -13.64 7.32 -17.21
C ASP A 168 -12.91 6.17 -16.50
N ALA A 169 -11.80 5.74 -17.06
CA ALA A 169 -10.93 4.73 -16.46
C ALA A 169 -9.54 4.84 -17.08
N LEU A 170 -8.55 5.23 -16.28
CA LEU A 170 -7.15 5.32 -16.68
C LEU A 170 -6.39 4.14 -16.06
N ILE A 171 -6.34 3.03 -16.79
CA ILE A 171 -5.66 1.80 -16.37
C ILE A 171 -4.45 1.59 -17.27
N PRO A 172 -3.22 1.48 -16.71
CA PRO A 172 -2.03 1.12 -17.47
C PRO A 172 -2.18 -0.24 -18.19
N GLU A 173 -1.62 -0.35 -19.39
CA GLU A 173 -1.65 -1.60 -20.17
C GLU A 173 -0.86 -2.75 -19.51
N ASP A 174 0.09 -2.41 -18.63
CA ASP A 174 1.06 -3.31 -18.00
C ASP A 174 0.75 -3.65 -16.54
N ILE A 175 -0.48 -3.40 -16.07
CA ILE A 175 -0.88 -3.63 -14.67
C ILE A 175 -1.08 -5.11 -14.31
N THR A 176 -1.03 -6.02 -15.29
CA THR A 176 -1.13 -7.46 -15.04
C THR A 176 0.03 -7.93 -14.16
N GLY A 177 -0.29 -8.63 -13.08
CA GLY A 177 0.64 -9.06 -12.05
C GLY A 177 0.82 -8.07 -10.91
N ALA A 178 0.23 -6.86 -10.99
CA ALA A 178 0.29 -5.89 -9.92
C ALA A 178 -0.58 -6.31 -8.73
N TRP A 179 -0.09 -6.05 -7.53
CA TRP A 179 -0.85 -6.15 -6.30
C TRP A 179 -1.74 -4.92 -6.13
N TRP A 180 -2.97 -5.17 -5.69
CA TRP A 180 -3.88 -4.16 -5.23
C TRP A 180 -3.49 -3.78 -3.80
N LEU A 181 -2.90 -2.59 -3.63
CA LEU A 181 -2.39 -2.14 -2.34
C LEU A 181 -3.51 -1.50 -1.51
N TYR A 182 -4.15 -0.46 -2.04
CA TYR A 182 -5.17 0.28 -1.33
C TYR A 182 -6.24 0.79 -2.28
N ASN A 183 -7.44 1.04 -1.76
CA ASN A 183 -8.46 1.76 -2.49
C ASN A 183 -9.27 2.71 -1.62
N GLU A 184 -9.82 3.71 -2.30
CA GLU A 184 -10.75 4.67 -1.75
C GLU A 184 -11.97 4.80 -2.63
N ILE A 185 -13.12 5.05 -2.02
CA ILE A 185 -14.36 5.22 -2.74
C ILE A 185 -15.01 6.57 -2.44
N TYR A 186 -15.50 7.20 -3.51
CA TYR A 186 -16.20 8.48 -3.47
C TYR A 186 -17.49 8.39 -4.27
N LEU A 187 -18.41 9.27 -3.94
CA LEU A 187 -19.66 9.45 -4.67
C LEU A 187 -19.65 10.83 -5.34
N SER A 188 -19.82 10.85 -6.66
CA SER A 188 -19.91 12.06 -7.48
C SER A 188 -21.23 12.06 -8.23
N GLY A 189 -22.26 12.65 -7.60
CA GLY A 189 -23.63 12.57 -8.11
C GLY A 189 -24.20 11.15 -7.97
N ASP A 190 -24.54 10.53 -9.10
CA ASP A 190 -25.02 9.15 -9.18
C ASP A 190 -23.92 8.14 -9.57
N ARG A 191 -22.65 8.56 -9.55
CA ARG A 191 -21.50 7.77 -9.96
C ARG A 191 -20.55 7.49 -8.81
N VAL A 192 -19.96 6.31 -8.85
CA VAL A 192 -18.87 5.87 -7.99
C VAL A 192 -17.55 6.28 -8.63
N GLU A 193 -16.69 6.90 -7.85
CA GLU A 193 -15.31 7.19 -8.20
C GLU A 193 -14.40 6.36 -7.28
N LEU A 194 -13.80 5.32 -7.85
CA LEU A 194 -12.88 4.41 -7.18
C LEU A 194 -11.45 4.81 -7.50
N HIS A 195 -10.65 5.05 -6.46
CA HIS A 195 -9.21 5.24 -6.57
C HIS A 195 -8.51 4.00 -6.05
N VAL A 196 -7.53 3.50 -6.78
CA VAL A 196 -6.76 2.30 -6.44
C VAL A 196 -5.28 2.58 -6.58
N LEU A 197 -4.47 2.11 -5.64
CA LEU A 197 -3.02 2.09 -5.75
C LEU A 197 -2.57 0.67 -6.07
N PHE A 198 -1.83 0.51 -7.16
CA PHE A 198 -1.19 -0.75 -7.57
C PHE A 198 0.33 -0.68 -7.36
N ASP A 199 1.00 -1.82 -7.20
CA ASP A 199 2.43 -1.87 -6.86
C ASP A 199 3.41 -1.98 -8.05
N THR A 200 2.97 -2.48 -9.20
CA THR A 200 3.85 -2.81 -10.34
C THR A 200 3.24 -2.39 -11.68
N PRO A 201 3.68 -1.25 -12.26
CA PRO A 201 4.42 -0.18 -11.59
C PRO A 201 3.56 0.51 -10.52
N ILE A 202 4.21 1.14 -9.52
CA ILE A 202 3.48 1.93 -8.51
C ILE A 202 2.64 3.01 -9.21
N THR A 203 1.32 2.81 -9.23
CA THR A 203 0.41 3.63 -10.04
C THR A 203 -0.92 3.84 -9.33
N GLU A 204 -1.35 5.10 -9.33
CA GLU A 204 -2.70 5.46 -8.92
C GLU A 204 -3.64 5.39 -10.12
N VAL A 205 -4.68 4.58 -9.99
CA VAL A 205 -5.72 4.36 -11.01
C VAL A 205 -7.03 4.94 -10.48
N THR A 206 -7.76 5.64 -11.36
CA THR A 206 -9.12 6.10 -11.08
C THR A 206 -10.09 5.42 -12.05
N ILE A 207 -11.19 4.89 -11.51
CA ILE A 207 -12.30 4.29 -12.27
C ILE A 207 -13.59 5.01 -11.85
N ILE A 208 -14.26 5.63 -12.82
CA ILE A 208 -15.55 6.30 -12.62
C ILE A 208 -16.64 5.49 -13.33
N CYS A 209 -17.56 4.94 -12.56
CA CYS A 209 -18.62 4.06 -13.04
C CYS A 209 -19.92 4.30 -12.28
N LYS A 210 -21.00 3.61 -12.65
CA LYS A 210 -22.28 3.70 -11.93
C LYS A 210 -22.55 2.50 -11.05
N ASP A 211 -22.09 1.32 -11.47
CA ASP A 211 -22.28 0.09 -10.72
C ASP A 211 -21.04 -0.80 -10.81
N ILE A 212 -20.84 -1.59 -9.75
CA ILE A 212 -19.75 -2.54 -9.58
C ILE A 212 -20.38 -3.89 -9.24
N GLN A 213 -19.91 -4.96 -9.85
CA GLN A 213 -20.34 -6.33 -9.57
C GLN A 213 -19.11 -7.19 -9.29
N ILE A 214 -19.20 -8.06 -8.29
CA ILE A 214 -18.12 -8.97 -7.92
C ILE A 214 -18.67 -10.40 -7.95
N GLU A 215 -18.08 -11.24 -8.80
CA GLU A 215 -18.41 -12.65 -8.93
C GLU A 215 -17.23 -13.51 -8.50
N GLU A 216 -17.47 -14.44 -7.56
CA GLU A 216 -16.50 -15.46 -7.17
C GLU A 216 -16.49 -16.59 -8.21
N LEU A 217 -15.33 -16.88 -8.78
CA LEU A 217 -15.17 -17.94 -9.78
C LEU A 217 -14.91 -19.29 -9.08
N GLU A 218 -15.38 -20.38 -9.71
CA GLU A 218 -15.18 -21.76 -9.20
C GLU A 218 -13.78 -22.32 -9.47
#